data_AF-A0A9Q9ILV7-F1
#
_entry.id   AF-A0A9Q9ILV7-F1
#
_cell.length_a   1.000
_cell.length_b   1.000
_cell.length_c   1.000
_cell.angle_alpha   90.00
_cell.angle_beta   90.00
_cell.angle_gamma   90.00
#
_symmetry.space_group_name_H-M   'P 1'
#
loop_
_entity.id
_entity.type
_entity.pdbx_description
1 polymer ?
#
loop_
_entity_poly.entity_id
_entity_poly.type
_entity_poly.pdbx_seq_one_letter_code
_entity_poly.pdbx_strand_id
1 'polypeptide(L)'
;MSFARVRALALVGLLVVTAAVFVTIALVKDRQTGPIKANECAQDAVIVNDRLPEEKQVNLNVFNATSKPGLAGEITNDFASRGFKATVQNGAPNPPVKKANEKVAVIRFGPKAVGAAWLVRAYFLDKSEDEFDKNRQDDKVDVILGGKFQQLPTVTEVKQSIGALGNPELPEGTCAEA
;
A
#
# COMPACT_ATOMS: atom_id res chain seq x y z
N MET A 1 32.82 55.07 -5.53
CA MET A 1 31.61 54.34 -5.05
C MET A 1 31.60 54.37 -3.53
N SER A 2 30.54 54.88 -2.89
CA SER A 2 30.50 55.03 -1.42
C SER A 2 30.64 53.68 -0.72
N PHE A 3 31.51 53.59 0.29
CA PHE A 3 31.80 52.39 1.09
C PHE A 3 30.53 51.67 1.59
N ALA A 4 29.42 52.40 1.76
CA ALA A 4 28.12 51.83 2.11
C ALA A 4 27.54 50.90 1.03
N ARG A 5 27.71 51.23 -0.26
CA ARG A 5 27.22 50.40 -1.38
C ARG A 5 28.06 49.13 -1.55
N VAL A 6 29.37 49.22 -1.30
CA VAL A 6 30.27 48.06 -1.35
C VAL A 6 29.97 47.07 -0.22
N ARG A 7 29.72 47.57 1.01
CA ARG A 7 29.31 46.73 2.14
C ARG A 7 27.93 46.10 1.95
N ALA A 8 26.97 46.85 1.40
CA ALA A 8 25.65 46.33 1.09
C ALA A 8 25.71 45.20 0.04
N LEU A 9 26.49 45.38 -1.04
CA LEU A 9 26.68 44.34 -2.06
C LEU A 9 27.40 43.10 -1.51
N ALA A 10 28.37 43.28 -0.60
CA ALA A 10 29.05 42.17 0.06
C ALA A 10 28.11 41.35 0.95
N LEU A 11 27.24 42.02 1.72
CA LEU A 11 26.25 41.35 2.58
C LEU A 11 25.18 40.63 1.75
N VAL A 12 24.69 41.25 0.66
CA VAL A 12 23.75 40.60 -0.25
C VAL A 12 24.39 39.40 -0.94
N GLY A 13 25.66 39.52 -1.38
CA GLY A 13 26.41 38.41 -1.95
C GLY A 13 26.57 37.25 -0.96
N LEU A 14 26.93 37.54 0.29
CA LEU A 14 27.03 36.53 1.35
C LEU A 14 25.70 35.83 1.60
N LEU A 15 24.60 36.59 1.69
CA LEU A 15 23.26 36.01 1.89
C LEU A 15 22.85 35.08 0.74
N VAL A 16 23.11 35.48 -0.52
CA VAL A 16 22.82 34.63 -1.69
C VAL A 16 23.63 33.33 -1.65
N VAL A 17 24.91 33.39 -1.28
CA VAL A 17 25.75 32.20 -1.15
C VAL A 17 25.24 31.29 -0.03
N THR A 18 24.89 31.85 1.13
CA THR A 18 24.34 31.04 2.24
C THR A 18 23.00 30.39 1.87
N ALA A 19 22.13 31.09 1.15
CA ALA A 19 20.87 30.53 0.66
C ALA A 19 21.12 29.40 -0.36
N ALA A 20 22.07 29.56 -1.29
CA ALA A 20 22.41 28.52 -2.25
C ALA A 20 23.00 27.26 -1.57
N VAL A 21 23.85 27.44 -0.57
CA VAL A 21 24.38 26.33 0.24
C VAL A 21 23.25 25.63 1.01
N PHE A 22 22.34 26.40 1.61
CA PHE A 22 21.21 25.83 2.33
C PHE A 22 20.27 25.04 1.39
N VAL A 23 19.96 25.57 0.20
CA VAL A 23 19.13 24.90 -0.81
C VAL A 23 19.80 23.63 -1.33
N THR A 24 21.11 23.65 -1.58
CA THR A 24 21.83 22.44 -2.03
C THR A 24 21.87 21.37 -0.94
N ILE A 25 22.11 21.74 0.32
CA ILE A 25 22.01 20.81 1.45
C ILE A 25 20.59 20.27 1.58
N ALA A 26 19.57 21.14 1.49
CA ALA A 26 18.18 20.73 1.54
C ALA A 26 17.87 19.73 0.40
N LEU A 27 18.22 20.01 -0.86
CA LEU A 27 17.98 19.10 -1.98
C LEU A 27 18.73 17.77 -1.87
N VAL A 28 19.93 17.76 -1.27
CA VAL A 28 20.67 16.51 -1.01
C VAL A 28 20.03 15.71 0.12
N LYS A 29 19.56 16.40 1.17
CA LYS A 29 19.00 15.78 2.38
C LYS A 29 17.51 15.43 2.25
N ASP A 30 16.81 16.10 1.35
CA ASP A 30 15.42 15.88 0.93
C ASP A 30 15.30 14.81 -0.16
N ARG A 31 16.38 14.06 -0.42
CA ARG A 31 16.27 12.70 -0.94
C ARG A 31 15.66 11.81 0.14
N GLN A 32 14.35 11.93 0.34
CA GLN A 32 13.51 10.98 1.10
C GLN A 32 13.47 9.58 0.47
N THR A 33 14.21 9.36 -0.61
CA THR A 33 14.64 8.05 -1.09
C THR A 33 16.16 8.09 -1.27
N GLY A 34 16.89 7.88 -0.17
CA GLY A 34 18.19 7.25 -0.30
C GLY A 34 17.99 5.93 -1.07
N PRO A 35 18.90 5.53 -1.96
CA PRO A 35 18.80 4.20 -2.57
C PRO A 35 18.73 3.21 -1.41
N ILE A 36 17.60 2.52 -1.29
CA ILE A 36 17.50 1.39 -0.37
C ILE A 36 18.67 0.49 -0.74
N LYS A 37 19.55 0.27 0.25
CA LYS A 37 20.73 -0.56 0.05
C LYS A 37 20.22 -1.92 -0.42
N ALA A 38 20.39 -2.21 -1.70
CA ALA A 38 20.06 -3.49 -2.33
C ALA A 38 20.94 -4.66 -1.83
N ASN A 39 21.50 -4.56 -0.61
CA ASN A 39 22.53 -5.46 -0.08
C ASN A 39 22.24 -5.98 1.33
N GLU A 40 21.00 -5.84 1.85
CA GLU A 40 20.64 -6.36 3.19
C GLU A 40 19.47 -7.35 3.18
N CYS A 41 19.04 -7.85 2.02
CA CYS A 41 18.14 -9.00 2.00
C CYS A 41 18.93 -10.26 2.40
N ALA A 42 18.46 -10.99 3.41
CA ALA A 42 19.00 -12.32 3.73
C ALA A 42 18.94 -13.22 2.48
N GLN A 43 19.90 -14.13 2.31
CA GLN A 43 20.03 -14.93 1.06
C GLN A 43 18.79 -15.77 0.73
N ASP A 44 17.94 -16.07 1.71
CA ASP A 44 16.69 -16.82 1.55
C ASP A 44 15.42 -15.95 1.60
N ALA A 45 15.57 -14.62 1.64
CA ALA A 45 14.43 -13.70 1.72
C ALA A 45 13.71 -13.59 0.37
N VAL A 46 12.39 -13.66 0.39
CA VAL A 46 11.59 -13.49 -0.82
C VAL A 46 11.46 -12.00 -1.13
N ILE A 47 11.86 -11.59 -2.32
CA ILE A 47 11.70 -10.21 -2.78
C ILE A 47 10.22 -9.93 -3.01
N VAL A 48 9.73 -8.84 -2.42
CA VAL A 48 8.32 -8.42 -2.49
C VAL A 48 8.18 -7.02 -3.05
N ASN A 49 7.08 -6.80 -3.76
CA ASN A 49 6.72 -5.48 -4.24
C ASN A 49 5.84 -4.78 -3.19
N ASP A 50 6.45 -3.86 -2.45
CA ASP A 50 5.85 -3.05 -1.40
C ASP A 50 5.34 -1.70 -1.91
N ARG A 51 5.51 -1.41 -3.20
CA ARG A 51 5.05 -0.14 -3.77
C ARG A 51 3.54 -0.07 -3.73
N LEU A 52 3.00 0.99 -3.13
CA LEU A 52 1.57 1.28 -3.15
C LEU A 52 1.12 1.61 -4.57
N PRO A 53 0.28 0.77 -5.20
CA PRO A 53 -0.25 1.03 -6.53
C PRO A 53 -1.45 1.98 -6.48
N GLU A 54 -1.86 2.50 -7.63
CA GLU A 54 -3.19 3.11 -7.78
C GLU A 54 -4.28 2.03 -7.87
N GLU A 55 -5.52 2.34 -7.52
CA GLU A 55 -6.66 1.40 -7.52
C GLU A 55 -6.82 0.67 -8.86
N LYS A 56 -6.64 1.40 -9.98
CA LYS A 56 -6.75 0.86 -11.35
C LYS A 56 -5.69 -0.17 -11.74
N GLN A 57 -4.61 -0.24 -10.97
CA GLN A 57 -3.52 -1.19 -11.18
C GLN A 57 -3.73 -2.48 -10.37
N VAL A 58 -4.67 -2.49 -9.43
CA VAL A 58 -4.90 -3.63 -8.54
C VAL A 58 -5.91 -4.60 -9.12
N ASN A 59 -5.49 -5.86 -9.26
CA ASN A 59 -6.33 -6.98 -9.67
C ASN A 59 -6.91 -7.67 -8.43
N LEU A 60 -8.24 -7.65 -8.28
CA LEU A 60 -8.93 -8.26 -7.14
C LEU A 60 -9.74 -9.49 -7.56
N ASN A 61 -9.68 -10.53 -6.75
CA ASN A 61 -10.64 -11.62 -6.78
C ASN A 61 -11.50 -11.56 -5.53
N VAL A 62 -12.81 -11.47 -5.65
CA VAL A 62 -13.71 -11.40 -4.49
C VAL A 62 -14.40 -12.74 -4.28
N PHE A 63 -14.19 -13.33 -3.11
CA PHE A 63 -14.81 -14.59 -2.67
C PHE A 63 -15.80 -14.32 -1.54
N ASN A 64 -16.88 -15.10 -1.52
CA ASN A 64 -17.88 -15.05 -0.46
C ASN A 64 -17.73 -16.26 0.47
N ALA A 65 -17.25 -16.05 1.70
CA ALA A 65 -17.23 -17.10 2.73
C ALA A 65 -18.39 -16.98 3.72
N THR A 66 -19.43 -16.21 3.38
CA THR A 66 -20.64 -16.01 4.19
C THR A 66 -21.83 -16.82 3.66
N SER A 67 -22.91 -16.87 4.44
CA SER A 67 -24.17 -17.47 3.99
C SER A 67 -25.05 -16.52 3.16
N LYS A 68 -24.63 -15.27 2.93
CA LYS A 68 -25.41 -14.28 2.16
C LYS A 68 -25.19 -14.49 0.66
N PRO A 69 -26.18 -14.93 -0.13
CA PRO A 69 -26.01 -15.11 -1.56
C PRO A 69 -25.78 -13.76 -2.27
N GLY A 70 -24.97 -13.75 -3.33
CA GLY A 70 -24.74 -12.56 -4.16
C GLY A 70 -23.76 -11.52 -3.60
N LEU A 71 -23.36 -11.61 -2.32
CA LEU A 71 -22.50 -10.63 -1.65
C LEU A 71 -21.18 -10.37 -2.38
N ALA A 72 -20.50 -11.40 -2.88
CA ALA A 72 -19.25 -11.19 -3.62
C ALA A 72 -19.47 -10.40 -4.92
N GLY A 73 -20.62 -10.56 -5.60
CA GLY A 73 -20.92 -9.81 -6.81
C GLY A 73 -21.19 -8.34 -6.50
N GLU A 74 -21.95 -8.06 -5.44
CA GLU A 74 -22.21 -6.69 -4.95
C GLU A 74 -20.90 -5.97 -4.63
N ILE A 75 -20.05 -6.58 -3.80
CA ILE A 75 -18.77 -5.98 -3.39
C ILE A 75 -17.77 -5.88 -4.55
N THR A 76 -17.83 -6.81 -5.51
CA THR A 76 -17.06 -6.69 -6.76
C THR A 76 -17.44 -5.41 -7.51
N ASN A 77 -18.73 -5.12 -7.63
CA ASN A 77 -19.22 -3.92 -8.30
C ASN A 77 -18.83 -2.65 -7.54
N ASP A 78 -18.85 -2.67 -6.21
CA ASP A 78 -18.39 -1.54 -5.40
C ASP A 78 -16.90 -1.27 -5.60
N PHE A 79 -16.06 -2.32 -5.60
CA PHE A 79 -14.64 -2.16 -5.89
C PHE A 79 -14.41 -1.65 -7.33
N ALA A 80 -15.13 -2.19 -8.31
CA ALA A 80 -15.04 -1.71 -9.69
C ALA A 80 -15.43 -0.23 -9.82
N SER A 81 -16.47 0.21 -9.10
CA SER A 81 -16.90 1.62 -9.06
C SER A 81 -15.85 2.55 -8.44
N ARG A 82 -14.95 2.00 -7.63
CA ARG A 82 -13.80 2.70 -7.03
C ARG A 82 -12.52 2.58 -7.86
N GLY A 83 -12.61 1.99 -9.06
CA GLY A 83 -11.53 1.91 -10.03
C GLY A 83 -10.73 0.61 -10.03
N PHE A 84 -11.03 -0.35 -9.14
CA PHE A 84 -10.32 -1.62 -9.10
C PHE A 84 -10.67 -2.54 -10.26
N LYS A 85 -9.72 -3.39 -10.67
CA LYS A 85 -9.98 -4.51 -11.59
C LYS A 85 -10.48 -5.71 -10.79
N ALA A 86 -11.73 -5.66 -10.35
CA ALA A 86 -12.33 -6.69 -9.52
C ALA A 86 -13.07 -7.75 -10.35
N THR A 87 -12.87 -9.03 -9.98
CA THR A 87 -13.56 -10.18 -10.56
C THR A 87 -14.23 -10.99 -9.45
N VAL A 88 -15.51 -11.31 -9.65
CA VAL A 88 -16.25 -12.19 -8.74
C VAL A 88 -15.78 -13.63 -8.94
N GLN A 89 -15.51 -14.35 -7.85
CA GLN A 89 -15.17 -15.76 -7.89
C GLN A 89 -16.34 -16.61 -7.41
N ASN A 90 -16.83 -17.47 -8.30
CA ASN A 90 -17.93 -18.39 -8.02
C ASN A 90 -17.36 -19.66 -7.36
N GLY A 91 -17.24 -19.64 -6.03
CA GLY A 91 -16.73 -20.77 -5.26
C GLY A 91 -16.27 -20.37 -3.87
N ALA A 92 -16.05 -21.37 -3.02
CA ALA A 92 -15.36 -21.15 -1.76
C ALA A 92 -13.87 -20.92 -2.02
N PRO A 93 -13.20 -20.06 -1.22
CA PRO A 93 -11.76 -19.92 -1.31
C PRO A 93 -11.07 -21.27 -1.03
N ASN A 94 -10.01 -21.59 -1.79
CA ASN A 94 -9.21 -22.79 -1.60
C ASN A 94 -7.75 -22.40 -1.31
N PRO A 95 -7.16 -22.75 -0.16
CA PRO A 95 -7.77 -23.51 0.95
C PRO A 95 -8.90 -22.75 1.65
N PRO A 96 -9.86 -23.41 2.31
CA PRO A 96 -10.92 -22.73 3.04
C PRO A 96 -10.34 -21.85 4.15
N VAL A 97 -10.94 -20.68 4.36
CA VAL A 97 -10.58 -19.78 5.46
C VAL A 97 -11.10 -20.36 6.78
N LYS A 98 -10.19 -20.63 7.72
CA LYS A 98 -10.58 -21.08 9.07
C LYS A 98 -11.34 -19.96 9.78
N LYS A 99 -12.47 -20.32 10.41
CA LYS A 99 -13.32 -19.39 11.17
C LYS A 99 -13.71 -18.14 10.37
N ALA A 100 -13.96 -18.28 9.06
CA ALA A 100 -14.33 -17.16 8.20
C ALA A 100 -15.56 -16.38 8.72
N ASN A 101 -16.47 -17.06 9.42
CA ASN A 101 -17.64 -16.47 10.06
C ASN A 101 -17.30 -15.48 11.19
N GLU A 102 -16.16 -15.63 11.86
CA GLU A 102 -15.72 -14.76 12.96
C GLU A 102 -14.92 -13.53 12.48
N LYS A 103 -14.55 -13.48 11.19
CA LYS A 103 -13.69 -12.47 10.58
C LYS A 103 -14.51 -11.46 9.77
N VAL A 104 -13.97 -10.25 9.59
CA VAL A 104 -14.53 -9.25 8.67
C VAL A 104 -14.12 -9.60 7.23
N ALA A 105 -12.83 -9.73 6.98
CA ALA A 105 -12.32 -10.21 5.71
C ALA A 105 -10.97 -10.89 5.92
N VAL A 106 -10.59 -11.73 4.96
CA VAL A 106 -9.23 -12.26 4.84
C VAL A 106 -8.69 -11.84 3.49
N ILE A 107 -7.50 -11.25 3.49
CA ILE A 107 -6.81 -10.79 2.28
C ILE A 107 -5.66 -11.77 2.04
N ARG A 108 -5.71 -12.49 0.92
CA ARG A 108 -4.65 -13.40 0.48
C ARG A 108 -3.88 -12.82 -0.67
N PHE A 109 -2.56 -12.85 -0.57
CA PHE A 109 -1.68 -12.26 -1.56
C PHE A 109 -0.34 -12.97 -1.60
N GLY A 110 0.32 -12.86 -2.75
CA GLY A 110 1.70 -13.30 -2.95
C GLY A 110 2.70 -12.15 -2.88
N PRO A 111 4.00 -12.44 -3.08
CA PRO A 111 5.09 -11.46 -3.04
C PRO A 111 4.92 -10.24 -3.94
N LYS A 112 4.31 -10.42 -5.12
CA LYS A 112 4.11 -9.33 -6.09
C LYS A 112 2.96 -8.38 -5.73
N ALA A 113 2.11 -8.77 -4.78
CA ALA A 113 0.88 -8.07 -4.46
C ALA A 113 0.87 -7.51 -3.02
N VAL A 114 2.03 -7.40 -2.36
CA VAL A 114 2.12 -6.89 -0.97
C VAL A 114 1.62 -5.44 -0.87
N GLY A 115 2.11 -4.53 -1.72
CA GLY A 115 1.62 -3.14 -1.75
C GLY A 115 0.14 -3.05 -2.12
N ALA A 116 -0.33 -3.89 -3.05
CA ALA A 116 -1.74 -3.95 -3.43
C ALA A 116 -2.63 -4.44 -2.26
N ALA A 117 -2.19 -5.46 -1.52
CA ALA A 117 -2.90 -5.97 -0.36
C ALA A 117 -2.97 -4.93 0.76
N TRP A 118 -1.89 -4.16 0.98
CA TRP A 118 -1.88 -3.06 1.94
C TRP A 118 -2.92 -1.98 1.60
N LEU A 119 -3.04 -1.61 0.32
CA LEU A 119 -4.08 -0.69 -0.11
C LEU A 119 -5.48 -1.27 0.15
N VAL A 120 -5.71 -2.53 -0.17
CA VAL A 120 -7.02 -3.20 0.01
C VAL A 120 -7.38 -3.34 1.49
N ARG A 121 -6.41 -3.56 2.38
CA ARG A 121 -6.60 -3.57 3.83
C ARG A 121 -7.22 -2.28 4.36
N ALA A 122 -6.91 -1.14 3.75
CA ALA A 122 -7.53 0.14 4.08
C ALA A 122 -9.05 0.15 3.83
N TYR A 123 -9.53 -0.60 2.83
CA TYR A 123 -10.95 -0.75 2.50
C TYR A 123 -11.71 -1.63 3.51
N PHE A 124 -11.00 -2.28 4.43
CA PHE A 124 -11.58 -2.99 5.57
C PHE A 124 -11.31 -2.29 6.91
N LEU A 125 -10.87 -1.02 6.87
CA LEU A 125 -10.53 -0.21 8.05
C LEU A 125 -9.55 -0.92 8.99
N ASP A 126 -8.56 -1.61 8.42
CA ASP A 126 -7.55 -2.37 9.17
C ASP A 126 -8.13 -3.54 10.00
N LYS A 127 -9.34 -4.03 9.66
CA LYS A 127 -10.01 -5.15 10.34
C LYS A 127 -9.95 -6.47 9.56
N SER A 128 -9.16 -6.53 8.49
CA SER A 128 -8.89 -7.75 7.75
C SER A 128 -7.73 -8.53 8.35
N GLU A 129 -7.75 -9.84 8.18
CA GLU A 129 -6.57 -10.66 8.44
C GLU A 129 -5.80 -10.90 7.14
N ASP A 130 -4.48 -10.80 7.21
CA ASP A 130 -3.59 -10.98 6.08
C ASP A 130 -3.07 -12.43 6.05
N GLU A 131 -3.20 -13.10 4.91
CA GLU A 131 -2.70 -14.45 4.67
C GLU A 131 -1.70 -14.40 3.49
N PHE A 132 -0.41 -14.32 3.83
CA PHE A 132 0.68 -14.28 2.85
C PHE A 132 1.06 -15.69 2.36
N ASP A 133 1.11 -15.88 1.05
CA ASP A 133 1.61 -17.10 0.41
C ASP A 133 2.86 -16.81 -0.41
N LYS A 134 4.02 -17.20 0.11
CA LYS A 134 5.33 -17.03 -0.54
C LYS A 134 5.46 -17.73 -1.89
N ASN A 135 4.68 -18.78 -2.15
CA ASN A 135 4.78 -19.57 -3.38
C ASN A 135 3.90 -19.00 -4.51
N ARG A 136 3.01 -18.05 -4.18
CA ARG A 136 2.05 -17.47 -5.12
C ARG A 136 2.72 -16.42 -6.01
N GLN A 137 2.82 -16.68 -7.31
CA GLN A 137 3.55 -15.81 -8.24
C GLN A 137 2.68 -14.81 -9.01
N ASP A 138 1.37 -14.82 -8.78
CA ASP A 138 0.45 -13.86 -9.40
C ASP A 138 0.48 -12.49 -8.72
N ASP A 139 -0.05 -11.48 -9.40
CA ASP A 139 -0.19 -10.09 -8.95
C ASP A 139 -1.60 -9.80 -8.43
N LYS A 140 -2.36 -10.85 -8.06
CA LYS A 140 -3.76 -10.75 -7.66
C LYS A 140 -3.88 -10.75 -6.15
N VAL A 141 -4.84 -9.98 -5.67
CA VAL A 141 -5.25 -9.99 -4.26
C VAL A 141 -6.60 -10.67 -4.16
N ASP A 142 -6.67 -11.76 -3.41
CA ASP A 142 -7.93 -12.43 -3.13
C ASP A 142 -8.53 -11.84 -1.86
N VAL A 143 -9.74 -11.30 -1.98
CA VAL A 143 -10.53 -10.73 -0.90
C VAL A 143 -11.60 -11.74 -0.53
N ILE A 144 -11.46 -12.37 0.63
CA ILE A 144 -12.43 -13.30 1.16
C ILE A 144 -13.31 -12.59 2.17
N LEU A 145 -14.60 -12.42 1.85
CA LEU A 145 -15.57 -11.78 2.73
C LEU A 145 -15.99 -12.73 3.85
N GLY A 146 -15.77 -12.31 5.10
CA GLY A 146 -16.10 -13.08 6.30
C GLY A 146 -17.49 -12.78 6.86
N GLY A 147 -17.94 -13.57 7.82
CA GLY A 147 -19.31 -13.49 8.36
C GLY A 147 -19.62 -12.20 9.11
N LYS A 148 -18.60 -11.49 9.62
CA LYS A 148 -18.77 -10.17 10.24
C LYS A 148 -18.75 -9.02 9.23
N PHE A 149 -18.51 -9.30 7.94
CA PHE A 149 -18.57 -8.28 6.91
C PHE A 149 -19.98 -7.72 6.77
N GLN A 150 -20.08 -6.40 6.71
CA GLN A 150 -21.35 -5.69 6.55
C GLN A 150 -21.40 -4.96 5.22
N GLN A 151 -20.46 -4.05 5.01
CA GLN A 151 -20.37 -3.20 3.82
C GLN A 151 -18.95 -2.63 3.70
N LEU A 152 -18.62 -2.10 2.52
CA LEU A 152 -17.42 -1.29 2.38
C LEU A 152 -17.61 0.09 3.02
N PRO A 153 -16.58 0.63 3.69
CA PRO A 153 -16.61 1.98 4.25
C PRO A 153 -16.70 3.04 3.15
N THR A 154 -17.07 4.26 3.55
CA THR A 154 -17.12 5.41 2.64
C THR A 154 -15.74 5.79 2.12
N VAL A 155 -15.68 6.49 0.99
CA VAL A 155 -14.40 6.96 0.41
C VAL A 155 -13.60 7.82 1.41
N THR A 156 -14.29 8.61 2.24
CA THR A 156 -13.64 9.44 3.25
C THR A 156 -12.98 8.59 4.33
N GLU A 157 -13.69 7.58 4.87
CA GLU A 157 -13.14 6.66 5.86
C GLU A 157 -11.98 5.85 5.28
N VAL A 158 -12.06 5.42 4.02
CA VAL A 158 -10.94 4.76 3.33
C VAL A 158 -9.73 5.67 3.25
N LYS A 159 -9.88 6.93 2.83
CA LYS A 159 -8.75 7.87 2.75
C LYS A 159 -8.09 8.12 4.11
N GLN A 160 -8.90 8.22 5.17
CA GLN A 160 -8.39 8.32 6.53
C GLN A 160 -7.65 7.05 6.95
N SER A 161 -8.19 5.88 6.61
CA SER A 161 -7.57 4.57 6.85
C SER A 161 -6.24 4.43 6.14
N ILE A 162 -6.14 4.81 4.85
CA ILE A 162 -4.88 4.82 4.08
C ILE A 162 -3.84 5.71 4.78
N GLY A 163 -4.24 6.92 5.22
CA GLY A 163 -3.34 7.81 5.94
C GLY A 163 -2.90 7.27 7.30
N ALA A 164 -3.78 6.56 8.00
CA ALA A 164 -3.50 5.97 9.31
C ALA A 164 -2.61 4.72 9.23
N LEU A 165 -2.79 3.89 8.19
CA LEU A 165 -1.97 2.70 7.95
C LEU A 165 -0.53 3.07 7.60
N GLY A 166 -0.31 4.18 6.88
CA GLY A 166 1.03 4.61 6.51
C GLY A 166 1.70 3.65 5.54
N ASN A 167 3.02 3.48 5.69
CA ASN A 167 3.82 2.66 4.78
C ASN A 167 3.54 1.16 4.96
N PRO A 168 3.58 0.36 3.87
CA PRO A 168 3.38 -1.08 3.94
C PRO A 168 4.31 -1.80 4.91
N GLU A 169 3.73 -2.65 5.76
CA GLU A 169 4.48 -3.59 6.60
C GLU A 169 4.77 -4.86 5.81
N LEU A 170 6.04 -5.27 5.78
CA LEU A 170 6.48 -6.44 5.04
C LEU A 170 6.22 -7.72 5.86
N PRO A 171 5.69 -8.79 5.24
CA PRO A 171 5.58 -10.09 5.90
C PRO A 171 6.94 -10.63 6.34
N GLU A 172 6.97 -11.43 7.40
CA GLU A 172 8.19 -12.06 7.91
C GLU A 172 8.91 -12.88 6.82
N GLY A 173 10.24 -12.77 6.76
CA GLY A 173 11.05 -13.47 5.77
C GLY A 173 10.99 -12.89 4.35
N THR A 174 10.46 -11.68 4.20
CA THR A 174 10.44 -10.95 2.93
C THR A 174 11.33 -9.71 2.96
N CYS A 175 11.69 -9.21 1.78
CA CYS A 175 12.50 -8.01 1.61
C CYS A 175 11.93 -7.15 0.48
N ALA A 176 11.87 -5.83 0.68
CA ALA A 176 11.37 -4.92 -0.36
C ALA A 176 12.25 -4.96 -1.62
N GLU A 177 11.61 -4.88 -2.77
CA GLU A 177 12.27 -4.65 -4.06
C GLU A 177 12.83 -3.22 -4.08
N ALA A 178 14.16 -3.09 -4.23
CA ALA A 178 14.88 -1.81 -4.13
C ALA A 178 14.56 -0.81 -5.26
#